data_AF-A0A356IFC5-F1
#
_entry.id   AF-A0A356IFC5-F1
#
_cell.length_a   1.000
_cell.length_b   1.000
_cell.length_c   1.000
_cell.angle_alpha   90.00
_cell.angle_beta   90.00
_cell.angle_gamma   90.00
#
_symmetry.space_group_name_H-M   'P 1'
#
loop_
_entity.id
_entity.type
_entity.pdbx_description
1 polymer ?
#
loop_
_entity_poly.entity_id
_entity_poly.type
_entity_poly.pdbx_seq_one_letter_code
_entity_poly.pdbx_strand_id
1 'polypeptide(L)' 'KAILNFSPGSLRVPEDVKVKNVDLTVSLENMSFYLARVDRGEED' A
#
# COMPACT_ATOMS: atom_id res chain seq x y z
N LYS A 1 -13.07 -16.07 -6.60
CA LYS A 1 -11.79 -15.71 -7.29
C LYS A 1 -11.20 -14.45 -6.62
N ALA A 2 -9.97 -14.02 -6.92
CA ALA A 2 -9.41 -12.81 -6.30
C ALA A 2 -8.51 -11.98 -7.23
N ILE A 3 -8.50 -10.67 -7.02
CA ILE A 3 -7.68 -9.67 -7.73
C ILE A 3 -6.95 -8.80 -6.70
N LEU A 4 -5.66 -8.58 -6.92
CA LEU A 4 -4.87 -7.57 -6.23
C LEU A 4 -4.67 -6.39 -7.19
N ASN A 5 -5.31 -5.26 -6.91
CA ASN A 5 -5.35 -4.10 -7.78
C ASN A 5 -4.29 -3.07 -7.35
N PHE A 6 -3.30 -2.85 -8.21
CA PHE A 6 -2.27 -1.80 -8.06
C PHE A 6 -2.58 -0.57 -8.90
N SER A 7 -3.68 -0.57 -9.65
CA SER A 7 -4.11 0.62 -10.39
C SER A 7 -4.82 1.61 -9.45
N PRO A 8 -4.72 2.93 -9.72
CA PRO A 8 -5.38 3.95 -8.91
C PRO A 8 -6.91 3.98 -9.11
N GLY A 9 -7.45 3.21 -10.06
CA GLY A 9 -8.88 3.15 -10.37
C GLY A 9 -9.60 2.02 -9.64
N SER A 10 -10.92 2.16 -9.48
CA SER A 10 -11.78 1.09 -8.99
C SER A 10 -12.15 0.11 -10.11
N LEU A 11 -12.12 -1.18 -9.79
CA LEU A 11 -12.51 -2.25 -10.72
C LEU A 11 -13.96 -2.64 -10.47
N ARG A 12 -14.74 -2.78 -11.55
CA ARG A 12 -16.05 -3.44 -11.50
C ARG A 12 -15.83 -4.94 -11.66
N VAL A 13 -16.22 -5.71 -10.65
CA VAL A 13 -16.07 -7.16 -10.66
C VAL A 13 -17.38 -7.83 -10.20
N PRO A 14 -17.64 -9.07 -10.61
CA PRO A 14 -18.71 -9.89 -10.03
C PRO A 14 -18.54 -10.11 -8.52
N GLU A 15 -19.63 -10.35 -7.80
CA GLU A 15 -19.64 -10.44 -6.32
C GLU A 15 -18.80 -11.59 -5.74
N ASP A 16 -18.58 -12.66 -6.51
CA ASP A 16 -17.75 -13.80 -6.10
C ASP A 16 -16.23 -13.54 -6.21
N VAL A 17 -15.85 -12.33 -6.64
CA VAL A 17 -14.46 -11.90 -6.82
C VAL A 17 -14.05 -10.96 -5.70
N LYS A 18 -13.11 -11.41 -4.87
CA LYS A 18 -12.49 -10.57 -3.83
C LYS A 18 -11.48 -9.63 -4.46
N VAL A 19 -11.59 -8.33 -4.20
CA VAL A 19 -10.60 -7.33 -4.67
C VAL A 19 -9.91 -6.71 -3.47
N LYS A 20 -8.57 -6.68 -3.52
CA LYS A 20 -7.75 -5.90 -2.60
C LYS A 20 -7.05 -4.81 -3.40
N ASN A 21 -7.28 -3.55 -3.05
CA ASN A 21 -6.55 -2.44 -3.64
C ASN A 21 -5.25 -2.22 -2.84
N VAL A 22 -4.18 -1.90 -3.54
CA VAL A 22 -2.87 -1.58 -2.97
C VAL A 22 -2.50 -0.17 -3.40
N ASP A 23 -2.27 0.69 -2.42
CA ASP A 23 -1.65 2.00 -2.64
C ASP A 23 -0.16 1.90 -2.31
N LEU A 24 0.67 2.01 -3.35
CA LEU A 24 2.12 1.94 -3.18
C LEU A 24 2.66 3.20 -2.49
N THR A 25 1.97 4.33 -2.60
CA THR A 25 2.35 5.60 -1.97
C THR A 25 2.42 5.42 -0.46
N VAL A 26 1.42 4.78 0.13
CA VAL A 26 1.38 4.47 1.57
C VAL A 26 2.59 3.62 1.99
N SER A 27 3.00 2.66 1.14
CA SER A 27 4.17 1.81 1.44
C SER A 27 5.47 2.63 1.41
N LEU A 28 5.61 3.53 0.44
CA LEU A 28 6.76 4.42 0.31
C LEU A 28 6.80 5.48 1.42
N GLU A 29 5.65 6.01 1.85
CA GLU A 29 5.54 6.94 2.97
C GLU A 29 6.00 6.29 4.27
N ASN A 30 5.53 5.07 4.55
CA ASN A 30 5.97 4.31 5.72
C ASN A 30 7.47 4.05 5.66
N MET A 31 8.00 3.65 4.51
CA MET A 31 9.44 3.43 4.35
C MET A 31 10.25 4.71 4.55
N SER A 32 9.78 5.83 3.98
CA SER A 32 10.40 7.16 4.14
C SER A 32 10.39 7.60 5.61
N PHE A 33 9.28 7.36 6.32
CA PHE A 33 9.17 7.64 7.75
C PHE A 33 10.21 6.86 8.58
N TYR A 34 10.34 5.55 8.35
CA TYR A 34 11.32 4.74 9.07
C TYR A 34 12.76 5.15 8.74
N LEU A 35 13.07 5.40 7.46
CA LEU A 35 14.40 5.84 7.05
C LEU A 35 14.76 7.19 7.66
N ALA A 36 13.83 8.14 7.67
CA ALA A 36 14.07 9.46 8.25
C ALA A 36 14.26 9.40 9.79
N ARG A 37 13.62 8.45 10.48
CA ARG A 37 13.83 8.20 11.92
C ARG A 37 15.24 7.67 12.20
N VAL A 38 15.69 6.70 11.40
CA VAL A 38 17.05 6.15 11.48
C VAL A 38 18.07 7.26 11.23
N ASP A 39 17.86 8.11 10.23
CA ASP A 39 18.77 9.21 9.90
C ASP A 39 18.85 10.29 11.00
N ARG A 40 17.76 10.50 11.76
CA ARG A 40 17.74 11.39 12.93
C ARG A 40 18.31 10.76 14.20
N GLY A 41 18.75 9.50 14.16
CA GLY A 41 19.27 8.79 15.33
C GLY A 41 18.22 8.52 16.41
N GLU A 42 16.94 8.48 16.03
CA GLU A 42 15.83 8.15 16.93
C GLU A 42 15.73 6.61 17.04
N GLU A 43 16.37 6.02 18.05
CA GLU A 43 16.15 4.62 18.46
C GLU A 43 14.96 4.55 19.43
N ASP A 44 14.04 3.59 19.22
CA ASP A 44 12.89 3.29 20.11
C ASP A 44 13.32 2.56 21.40
#